data_AF-A0AAV4EHW7-F1
#
_entry.id   AF-A0AAV4EHW7-F1
#
_cell.length_a   1.000
_cell.length_b   1.000
_cell.length_c   1.000
_cell.angle_alpha   90.00
_cell.angle_beta   90.00
_cell.angle_gamma   90.00
#
_symmetry.space_group_name_H-M   'P 1'
#
loop_
_entity.id
_entity.type
_entity.pdbx_description
1 polymer ?
#
loop_
_entity_poly.entity_id
_entity_poly.type
_entity_poly.pdbx_seq_one_letter_code
_entity_poly.pdbx_strand_id
1 'polypeptide(L)'
;MVANIGEFQCSIKYPLIGSLLSIPWLLYSPVSCTTTAVLSCAATKYKGLRWRKMNPPLYAEDGTPLTPSGKSKRRGHCANFSMYFFCATLWLCVIVYAIYFNGEVTMGGEKVPVHEAVKNFFKSQAWKETKDSLYKAYELYKHRGFWQAYEDVKKALDLFGEGAALETVNVLINLGITAVKVWNRRTLGLLTTIVIADVLTIAKQRFKEDFIEWDVIGLEEEATQEEITKRCRQLSRDNHPDRQKTEAKKAEAQERFIEIQEACGKLSDIKTKRARKNRRRGA
;
A
#
# COMPACT_ATOMS: atom_id res chain seq x y z
N MET A 1 -14.10 12.43 -4.94
CA MET A 1 -13.92 13.30 -6.12
C MET A 1 -13.16 12.56 -7.20
N VAL A 2 -13.86 12.12 -8.24
CA VAL A 2 -13.28 11.46 -9.41
C VAL A 2 -13.18 12.50 -10.53
N ALA A 3 -12.30 13.47 -10.38
CA ALA A 3 -12.14 14.57 -11.35
C ALA A 3 -11.07 14.27 -12.43
N ASN A 4 -10.50 13.07 -12.42
CA ASN A 4 -9.45 12.64 -13.34
C ASN A 4 -9.96 11.44 -14.15
N ILE A 5 -10.79 11.73 -15.16
CA ILE A 5 -11.43 10.73 -16.02
C ILE A 5 -11.14 11.12 -17.47
N GLY A 6 -10.66 10.16 -18.26
CA GLY A 6 -10.40 10.33 -19.69
C GLY A 6 -9.46 11.51 -19.99
N GLU A 7 -10.00 12.47 -20.76
CA GLU A 7 -9.27 13.63 -21.29
C GLU A 7 -9.16 14.79 -20.29
N PHE A 8 -9.87 14.73 -19.16
CA PHE A 8 -9.85 15.77 -18.14
C PHE A 8 -8.86 15.43 -17.02
N GLN A 9 -8.05 16.42 -16.64
CA GLN A 9 -7.19 16.37 -15.47
C GLN A 9 -7.54 17.51 -14.51
N CYS A 10 -7.62 17.20 -13.22
CA CYS A 10 -7.77 18.19 -12.16
C CYS A 10 -6.63 18.09 -11.15
N SER A 11 -6.04 19.23 -10.80
CA SER A 11 -5.08 19.30 -9.70
C SER A 11 -5.81 19.25 -8.36
N ILE A 12 -5.25 18.52 -7.38
CA ILE A 12 -5.84 18.37 -6.04
C ILE A 12 -5.94 19.70 -5.26
N LYS A 13 -5.25 20.75 -5.70
CA LYS A 13 -5.26 22.07 -5.05
C LYS A 13 -6.65 22.72 -5.04
N TYR A 14 -7.37 22.67 -6.16
CA TYR A 14 -8.67 23.32 -6.30
C TYR A 14 -9.77 22.73 -5.41
N PRO A 15 -9.94 21.39 -5.34
CA PRO A 15 -10.88 20.81 -4.41
C PRO A 15 -10.51 21.09 -2.95
N LEU A 16 -9.20 21.14 -2.63
CA LEU A 16 -8.72 21.47 -1.29
C LEU A 16 -8.99 22.93 -0.91
N ILE A 17 -8.84 23.86 -1.85
CA ILE A 17 -9.23 25.27 -1.65
C ILE A 17 -10.74 25.37 -1.42
N GLY A 18 -11.56 24.68 -2.21
CA GLY A 18 -13.01 24.68 -2.03
C GLY A 18 -13.44 24.11 -0.67
N SER A 19 -12.75 23.07 -0.17
CA SER A 19 -13.01 22.56 1.18
C SER A 19 -12.54 23.51 2.28
N LEU A 20 -11.37 24.15 2.12
CA LEU A 20 -10.84 25.13 3.09
C LEU A 20 -11.74 26.36 3.21
N LEU A 21 -12.28 26.85 2.09
CA LEU A 21 -13.20 27.99 2.07
C LEU A 21 -14.52 27.73 2.81
N SER A 22 -14.89 26.46 3.00
CA SER A 22 -16.09 26.08 3.76
C SER A 22 -15.87 26.04 5.28
N ILE A 23 -14.63 26.10 5.77
CA ILE A 23 -14.30 25.97 7.19
C ILE A 23 -14.95 27.05 8.07
N PRO A 24 -14.98 28.35 7.70
CA PRO A 24 -15.67 29.36 8.49
C PRO A 24 -17.17 29.06 8.68
N TRP A 25 -17.81 28.47 7.66
CA TRP A 25 -19.22 28.07 7.70
C TRP A 25 -19.44 26.84 8.59
N LEU A 26 -18.48 25.92 8.59
CA LEU A 26 -18.49 24.71 9.41
C LEU A 26 -18.45 25.03 10.91
N LEU A 27 -17.76 26.12 11.29
CA LEU A 27 -17.68 26.58 12.68
C LEU A 27 -19.01 27.15 13.20
N TYR A 28 -19.89 27.62 12.31
CA TYR A 28 -21.18 28.21 12.68
C TYR A 28 -22.35 27.22 12.60
N SER A 29 -22.20 26.11 11.87
CA SER A 29 -23.26 25.11 11.68
C SER A 29 -22.66 23.71 11.44
N PRO A 30 -22.57 22.85 12.47
CA PRO A 30 -21.84 21.57 12.41
C PRO A 30 -22.47 20.48 11.53
N VAL A 31 -23.65 20.73 10.93
CA VAL A 31 -24.46 19.69 10.26
C VAL A 31 -24.23 19.62 8.74
N SER A 32 -23.53 20.59 8.15
CA SER A 32 -23.57 20.77 6.69
C SER A 32 -22.29 20.37 5.97
N CYS A 33 -21.85 19.10 6.14
CA CYS A 33 -20.77 18.51 5.33
C CYS A 33 -21.04 18.60 3.81
N THR A 34 -22.31 18.75 3.43
CA THR A 34 -22.76 18.99 2.06
C THR A 34 -22.23 20.31 1.49
N THR A 35 -22.09 21.37 2.29
CA THR A 35 -21.59 22.67 1.83
C THR A 35 -20.13 22.60 1.41
N THR A 36 -19.31 21.87 2.17
CA THR A 36 -17.92 21.55 1.84
C THR A 36 -17.82 20.80 0.51
N ALA A 37 -18.67 19.79 0.30
CA ALA A 37 -18.70 19.03 -0.94
C ALA A 37 -19.10 19.90 -2.13
N VAL A 38 -20.14 20.74 -1.99
CA VAL A 38 -20.62 21.64 -3.04
C VAL A 38 -19.57 22.68 -3.40
N LEU A 39 -18.94 23.34 -2.43
CA LEU A 39 -17.88 24.33 -2.68
C LEU A 39 -16.65 23.71 -3.33
N SER A 40 -16.27 22.49 -2.92
CA SER A 40 -15.18 21.75 -3.53
C SER A 40 -15.46 21.36 -4.99
N CYS A 41 -16.69 20.89 -5.27
CA CYS A 41 -17.15 20.61 -6.63
C CYS A 41 -17.21 21.88 -7.49
N ALA A 42 -17.71 23.00 -6.95
CA ALA A 42 -17.78 24.28 -7.64
C ALA A 42 -16.38 24.78 -8.01
N ALA A 43 -15.43 24.80 -7.06
CA ALA A 43 -14.05 25.20 -7.31
C ALA A 43 -13.37 24.32 -8.37
N THR A 44 -13.64 23.02 -8.33
CA THR A 44 -13.14 22.05 -9.31
C THR A 44 -13.70 22.31 -10.70
N LYS A 45 -15.01 22.54 -10.83
CA LYS A 45 -15.69 22.78 -12.12
C LYS A 45 -15.25 24.11 -12.76
N TYR A 46 -15.20 25.19 -11.99
CA TYR A 46 -14.94 26.53 -12.52
C TYR A 46 -13.47 26.80 -12.85
N LYS A 47 -12.51 26.26 -12.08
CA LYS A 47 -11.08 26.56 -12.26
C LYS A 47 -10.15 25.35 -12.24
N GLY A 48 -10.62 24.19 -11.79
CA GLY A 48 -9.81 23.01 -11.58
C GLY A 48 -9.64 22.11 -12.80
N LEU A 49 -10.67 22.02 -13.63
CA LEU A 49 -10.67 21.19 -14.83
C LEU A 49 -9.75 21.78 -15.89
N ARG A 50 -8.79 20.97 -16.33
CA ARG A 50 -7.90 21.27 -17.45
C ARG A 50 -7.89 20.11 -18.40
N TRP A 51 -7.76 20.38 -19.69
CA TRP A 51 -7.49 19.35 -20.67
C TRP A 51 -6.15 18.70 -20.39
N ARG A 52 -6.13 17.37 -20.41
CA ARG A 52 -4.91 16.57 -20.37
C ARG A 52 -4.27 16.67 -21.74
N LYS A 53 -3.00 17.09 -21.80
CA LYS A 53 -2.20 16.86 -23.00
C LYS A 53 -2.06 15.35 -23.13
N MET A 54 -2.78 14.73 -24.07
CA MET A 54 -2.54 13.34 -24.40
C MET A 54 -1.08 13.19 -24.82
N ASN A 55 -0.49 12.03 -24.51
CA ASN A 55 0.79 11.72 -25.11
C ASN A 55 0.61 11.85 -26.63
N PRO A 56 1.56 12.46 -27.37
CA PRO A 56 1.50 12.43 -28.82
C PRO A 56 1.35 10.97 -29.28
N PRO A 57 0.66 10.73 -30.42
CA PRO A 57 0.47 9.38 -30.91
C PRO A 57 1.81 8.65 -30.97
N LEU A 58 1.83 7.38 -30.55
CA LEU A 58 3.06 6.59 -30.50
C LEU A 58 3.65 6.34 -31.90
N TYR A 59 2.84 6.51 -32.94
CA TYR A 59 3.19 6.37 -34.34
C TYR A 59 2.68 7.58 -35.13
N ALA A 60 3.44 8.04 -36.11
CA ALA A 60 2.96 8.98 -37.11
C ALA A 60 2.01 8.28 -38.11
N GLU A 61 1.29 9.03 -38.95
CA GLU A 61 0.37 8.46 -39.95
C GLU A 61 1.06 7.50 -40.93
N ASP A 62 2.38 7.60 -41.08
CA ASP A 62 3.23 6.73 -41.89
C ASP A 62 3.68 5.43 -41.16
N GLY A 63 3.24 5.21 -39.92
CA GLY A 63 3.60 4.05 -39.10
C GLY A 63 4.98 4.13 -38.46
N THR A 64 5.68 5.27 -38.54
CA THR A 64 6.99 5.45 -37.88
C THR A 64 6.82 5.75 -36.38
N PRO A 65 7.63 5.15 -35.49
CA PRO A 65 7.50 5.38 -34.05
C PRO A 65 7.96 6.79 -33.67
N LEU A 66 7.07 7.58 -33.06
CA LEU A 66 7.35 8.93 -32.58
C LEU A 66 8.03 8.87 -31.20
N THR A 67 9.22 9.44 -31.08
CA THR A 67 9.93 9.51 -29.80
C THR A 67 9.24 10.48 -28.84
N PRO A 68 8.87 10.07 -27.62
CA PRO A 68 8.15 10.94 -26.69
C PRO A 68 9.01 12.14 -26.27
N SER A 69 8.62 13.34 -26.72
CA SER A 69 9.23 14.61 -26.34
C SER A 69 8.72 15.05 -24.96
N GLY A 70 9.63 15.24 -24.01
CA GLY A 70 9.36 15.89 -22.73
C GLY A 70 9.09 14.93 -21.57
N LYS A 71 10.15 14.44 -20.92
CA LYS A 71 10.02 13.81 -19.60
C LYS A 71 9.73 14.91 -18.58
N SER A 72 8.52 14.96 -18.02
CA SER A 72 8.25 15.83 -16.87
C SER A 72 9.16 15.40 -15.71
N LYS A 73 9.91 16.36 -15.13
CA LYS A 73 10.74 16.09 -13.95
C LYS A 73 9.82 15.67 -12.81
N ARG A 74 9.80 14.37 -12.49
CA ARG A 74 9.12 13.86 -11.29
C ARG A 74 9.79 14.50 -10.07
N ARG A 75 9.01 15.17 -9.21
CA ARG A 75 9.50 15.61 -7.89
C ARG A 75 9.97 14.38 -7.12
N GLY A 76 11.20 14.45 -6.58
CA GLY A 76 11.78 13.34 -5.82
C GLY A 76 10.93 13.01 -4.60
N HIS A 77 10.81 11.71 -4.30
CA HIS A 77 9.98 11.21 -3.20
C HIS A 77 10.31 11.86 -1.83
N CYS A 78 11.58 12.21 -1.58
CA CYS A 78 12.05 12.82 -0.34
C CYS A 78 11.37 14.16 -0.01
N ALA A 79 11.10 15.00 -1.02
CA ALA A 79 10.46 16.30 -0.82
C ALA A 79 8.97 16.18 -0.44
N ASN A 80 8.32 15.07 -0.82
CA ASN A 80 6.95 14.80 -0.43
C ASN A 80 6.90 14.25 1.01
N PHE A 81 7.78 13.30 1.36
CA PHE A 81 7.85 12.73 2.71
C PHE A 81 8.17 13.76 3.79
N SER A 82 9.11 14.68 3.53
CA SER A 82 9.45 15.73 4.49
C SER A 82 8.24 16.64 4.78
N MET A 83 7.48 17.02 3.75
CA MET A 83 6.28 17.84 3.93
C MET A 83 5.23 17.15 4.80
N TYR A 84 4.98 15.85 4.59
CA TYR A 84 4.04 15.09 5.43
C TYR A 84 4.53 14.98 6.88
N PHE A 85 5.83 14.78 7.09
CA PHE A 85 6.42 14.74 8.43
C PHE A 85 6.23 16.07 9.18
N PHE A 86 6.47 17.20 8.52
CA PHE A 86 6.24 18.53 9.11
C PHE A 86 4.76 18.75 9.47
N CYS A 87 3.84 18.41 8.57
CA CYS A 87 2.40 18.54 8.83
C CYS A 87 1.94 17.63 9.99
N ALA A 88 2.42 16.39 10.04
CA ALA A 88 2.10 15.46 11.12
C ALA A 88 2.63 15.95 12.48
N THR A 89 3.85 16.51 12.50
CA THR A 89 4.45 17.07 13.71
C THR A 89 3.65 18.27 14.22
N LEU A 90 3.28 19.20 13.34
CA LEU A 90 2.44 20.36 13.71
C LEU A 90 1.09 19.91 14.25
N TRP A 91 0.46 18.91 13.64
CA TRP A 91 -0.80 18.35 14.11
C TRP A 91 -0.68 17.71 15.50
N LEU A 92 0.38 16.93 15.73
CA LEU A 92 0.66 16.37 17.06
C LEU A 92 0.92 17.45 18.11
N CYS A 93 1.64 18.53 17.77
CA CYS A 93 1.82 19.65 18.68
C CYS A 93 0.49 20.29 19.08
N VAL A 94 -0.45 20.45 18.14
CA VAL A 94 -1.79 20.99 18.43
C VAL A 94 -2.57 20.05 19.36
N ILE A 95 -2.52 18.73 19.11
CA ILE A 95 -3.18 17.74 19.98
C ILE A 95 -2.59 17.77 21.39
N VAL A 96 -1.25 17.75 21.51
CA VAL A 96 -0.56 17.79 22.81
C VAL A 96 -0.89 19.08 23.55
N TYR A 97 -0.90 20.22 22.86
CA TYR A 97 -1.31 21.50 23.43
C TYR A 97 -2.76 21.44 23.96
N ALA A 98 -3.69 20.90 23.17
CA ALA A 98 -5.09 20.77 23.59
C ALA A 98 -5.26 19.86 24.82
N ILE A 99 -4.56 18.73 24.85
CA ILE A 99 -4.58 17.80 26.01
C ILE A 99 -3.92 18.42 27.23
N TYR A 100 -2.81 19.14 27.06
CA TYR A 100 -2.09 19.75 28.17
C TYR A 100 -2.92 20.80 28.91
N PHE A 101 -3.71 21.61 28.20
CA PHE A 101 -4.54 22.66 28.80
C PHE A 101 -5.96 22.21 29.18
N ASN A 102 -6.57 21.27 28.45
CA ASN A 102 -7.96 20.86 28.68
C ASN A 102 -8.12 19.47 29.30
N GLY A 103 -7.04 18.71 29.44
CA GLY A 103 -7.09 17.35 29.98
C GLY A 103 -7.15 17.33 31.49
N GLU A 104 -8.04 16.49 32.03
CA GLU A 104 -8.12 16.13 33.45
C GLU A 104 -7.86 14.63 33.59
N VAL A 105 -7.03 14.23 34.55
CA VAL A 105 -6.74 12.83 34.86
C VAL A 105 -7.23 12.54 36.27
N THR A 106 -8.01 11.47 36.44
CA THR A 106 -8.47 11.00 37.74
C THR A 106 -7.44 10.07 38.35
N MET A 107 -6.69 10.55 39.34
CA MET A 107 -5.78 9.72 40.15
C MET A 107 -6.40 9.54 41.53
N GLY A 108 -6.75 8.30 41.90
CA GLY A 108 -7.26 8.00 43.25
C GLY A 108 -8.58 8.70 43.64
N GLY A 109 -9.39 9.10 42.66
CA GLY A 109 -10.69 9.76 42.89
C GLY A 109 -10.65 11.29 42.85
N GLU A 110 -9.46 11.90 42.80
CA GLU A 110 -9.29 13.34 42.65
C GLU A 110 -8.99 13.70 41.18
N LYS A 111 -9.65 14.75 40.67
CA LYS A 111 -9.45 15.25 39.31
C LYS A 111 -8.31 16.26 39.31
N VAL A 112 -7.16 15.87 38.75
CA VAL A 112 -5.98 16.73 38.63
C VAL A 112 -5.78 17.09 37.16
N PRO A 113 -5.54 18.36 36.81
CA PRO A 113 -5.31 18.75 35.43
C PRO A 113 -3.96 18.20 34.92
N VAL A 114 -3.91 17.82 33.64
CA VAL A 114 -2.77 17.10 33.03
C VAL A 114 -1.45 17.85 33.21
N HIS A 115 -1.44 19.17 32.99
CA HIS A 115 -0.23 19.98 33.15
C HIS A 115 0.40 19.91 34.55
N GLU A 116 -0.43 19.78 35.59
CA GLU A 116 0.01 19.66 36.98
C GLU A 116 0.47 18.23 37.28
N ALA A 117 -0.27 17.23 36.78
CA ALA A 117 0.12 15.84 36.86
C ALA A 117 1.50 15.59 36.22
N VAL A 118 1.78 16.19 35.06
CA VAL A 118 3.08 16.07 34.38
C VAL A 118 4.21 16.71 35.21
N LYS A 119 3.99 17.89 35.80
CA LYS A 119 4.97 18.52 36.69
C LYS A 119 5.25 17.68 37.94
N ASN A 120 4.20 17.13 38.53
CA ASN A 120 4.30 16.27 39.72
C ASN A 120 4.97 14.93 39.39
N PHE A 121 4.71 14.37 38.21
CA PHE A 121 5.39 13.18 37.70
C PHE A 121 6.91 13.39 37.61
N PHE A 122 7.37 14.50 37.01
CA PHE A 122 8.80 14.79 36.93
C PHE A 122 9.47 15.08 38.29
N LYS A 123 8.70 15.41 39.32
CA LYS A 123 9.20 15.55 40.70
C LYS A 123 9.11 14.26 41.51
N SER A 124 8.28 13.31 41.06
CA SER A 124 8.01 12.06 41.76
C SER A 124 9.25 11.17 41.85
N GLN A 125 9.24 10.29 42.86
CA GLN A 125 10.28 9.28 43.04
C GLN A 125 10.39 8.36 41.82
N ALA A 126 9.28 8.05 41.14
CA ALA A 126 9.25 7.20 39.96
C ALA A 126 10.11 7.76 38.81
N TRP A 127 10.16 9.09 38.62
CA TRP A 127 11.02 9.69 37.60
C TRP A 127 12.51 9.58 37.93
N LYS A 128 12.86 9.71 39.22
CA LYS A 128 14.23 9.51 39.68
C LYS A 128 14.66 8.06 39.48
N GLU A 129 13.82 7.10 39.86
CA GLU A 129 14.08 5.67 39.66
C GLU A 129 14.23 5.31 38.17
N THR A 130 13.42 5.92 37.31
CA THR A 130 13.53 5.74 35.85
C THR A 130 14.86 6.28 35.32
N LYS A 131 15.26 7.49 35.75
CA LYS A 131 16.56 8.07 35.39
C LYS A 131 17.74 7.24 35.87
N ASP A 132 17.69 6.77 37.11
CA ASP A 132 18.75 5.94 37.68
C ASP A 132 18.86 4.60 36.95
N SER A 133 17.73 4.02 36.55
CA SER A 133 17.69 2.80 35.73
C SER A 133 18.28 3.02 34.33
N LEU A 134 17.94 4.15 33.69
CA LEU A 134 18.51 4.53 32.39
C LEU A 134 20.02 4.81 32.48
N TYR A 135 20.48 5.44 33.55
CA TYR A 135 21.90 5.69 33.78
C TYR A 135 22.67 4.38 33.97
N LYS A 136 22.13 3.44 34.76
CA LYS A 136 22.70 2.09 34.90
C LYS A 136 22.74 1.34 33.57
N ALA A 137 21.70 1.43 32.75
CA ALA A 137 21.69 0.84 31.41
C ALA A 137 22.74 1.48 30.48
N TYR A 138 22.93 2.79 30.59
CA TYR A 138 23.96 3.52 29.85
C TYR A 138 25.39 3.14 30.30
N GLU A 139 25.63 2.97 31.59
CA GLU A 139 26.93 2.48 32.09
C GLU A 139 27.21 1.04 31.64
N LEU A 140 26.20 0.16 31.67
CA LEU A 140 26.32 -1.20 31.14
C LEU A 140 26.66 -1.20 29.64
N TYR A 141 26.02 -0.32 28.87
CA TYR A 141 26.33 -0.09 27.45
C TYR A 141 27.80 0.32 27.25
N LYS A 142 28.32 1.22 28.09
CA LYS A 142 29.70 1.72 28.00
C LYS A 142 30.75 0.64 28.31
N HIS A 143 30.45 -0.32 29.20
CA HIS A 143 31.42 -1.31 29.66
C HIS A 143 31.38 -2.67 28.96
N ARG A 144 30.21 -3.14 28.50
CA ARG A 144 30.03 -4.51 27.93
C ARG A 144 29.71 -4.55 26.43
N GLY A 145 29.59 -3.38 25.79
CA GLY A 145 29.25 -3.25 24.37
C GLY A 145 27.75 -3.33 24.08
N PHE A 146 27.33 -2.74 22.95
CA PHE A 146 25.93 -2.50 22.59
C PHE A 146 25.05 -3.75 22.66
N TRP A 147 25.52 -4.86 22.09
CA TRP A 147 24.70 -6.06 21.92
C TRP A 147 24.38 -6.76 23.23
N GLN A 148 25.31 -6.79 24.19
CA GLN A 148 25.07 -7.41 25.49
C GLN A 148 24.14 -6.54 26.36
N ALA A 149 24.36 -5.23 26.36
CA ALA A 149 23.49 -4.30 27.05
C ALA A 149 22.06 -4.29 26.48
N TYR A 150 21.92 -4.44 25.15
CA TYR A 150 20.62 -4.57 24.49
C TYR A 150 19.89 -5.84 24.91
N GLU A 151 20.56 -7.00 24.95
CA GLU A 151 19.93 -8.25 25.39
C GLU A 151 19.55 -8.22 26.87
N ASP A 152 20.36 -7.61 27.75
CA ASP A 152 20.05 -7.45 29.16
C ASP A 152 18.85 -6.50 29.38
N VAL A 153 18.80 -5.38 28.66
CA VAL A 153 17.67 -4.44 28.65
C VAL A 153 16.41 -5.12 28.09
N LYS A 154 16.54 -5.91 27.02
CA LYS A 154 15.45 -6.70 26.44
C LYS A 154 14.93 -7.74 27.44
N LYS A 155 15.81 -8.44 28.15
CA LYS A 155 15.45 -9.37 29.23
C LYS A 155 14.75 -8.68 30.40
N ALA A 156 15.23 -7.50 30.80
CA ALA A 156 14.62 -6.73 31.88
C ALA A 156 13.27 -6.09 31.47
N LEU A 157 13.09 -5.77 30.19
CA LEU A 157 11.83 -5.26 29.62
C LEU A 157 10.84 -6.37 29.26
N ASP A 158 11.26 -7.63 29.24
CA ASP A 158 10.38 -8.81 29.06
C ASP A 158 9.53 -9.10 30.32
N LEU A 159 8.99 -8.03 30.95
CA LEU A 159 7.97 -8.09 31.99
C LEU A 159 6.63 -8.65 31.47
N PHE A 160 6.46 -8.74 30.14
CA PHE A 160 5.32 -9.40 29.50
C PHE A 160 5.50 -10.92 29.32
N GLY A 161 6.63 -11.47 29.78
CA GLY A 161 6.78 -12.90 30.00
C GLY A 161 6.77 -13.73 28.72
N GLU A 162 7.32 -13.24 27.60
CA GLU A 162 7.46 -14.10 26.42
C GLU A 162 8.38 -15.30 26.73
N GLY A 163 9.45 -15.09 27.51
CA GLY A 163 10.34 -16.17 27.96
C GLY A 163 9.68 -17.18 28.92
N ALA A 164 8.90 -16.72 29.90
CA ALA A 164 8.19 -17.58 30.86
C ALA A 164 6.96 -18.25 30.22
N ALA A 165 6.29 -17.56 29.29
CA ALA A 165 5.26 -18.12 28.44
C ALA A 165 5.83 -19.24 27.58
N LEU A 166 7.06 -19.14 27.06
CA LEU A 166 7.66 -20.21 26.27
C LEU A 166 8.01 -21.45 27.10
N GLU A 167 8.46 -21.31 28.35
CA GLU A 167 8.67 -22.47 29.24
C GLU A 167 7.36 -23.16 29.61
N THR A 168 6.33 -22.37 29.97
CA THR A 168 5.00 -22.91 30.25
C THR A 168 4.33 -23.47 28.99
N VAL A 169 4.57 -22.88 27.82
CA VAL A 169 4.14 -23.40 26.50
C VAL A 169 4.89 -24.69 26.17
N ASN A 170 6.16 -24.86 26.52
CA ASN A 170 6.88 -26.11 26.28
C ASN A 170 6.37 -27.25 27.20
N VAL A 171 6.00 -26.92 28.44
CA VAL A 171 5.31 -27.84 29.37
C VAL A 171 3.88 -28.15 28.87
N LEU A 172 3.16 -27.15 28.36
CA LEU A 172 1.82 -27.28 27.76
C LEU A 172 1.85 -27.97 26.39
N ILE A 173 2.96 -27.92 25.64
CA ILE A 173 3.18 -28.65 24.39
C ILE A 173 3.43 -30.12 24.73
N ASN A 174 4.23 -30.42 25.76
CA ASN A 174 4.45 -31.81 26.21
C ASN A 174 3.18 -32.44 26.81
N LEU A 175 2.40 -31.69 27.59
CA LEU A 175 1.06 -32.11 28.04
C LEU A 175 0.03 -32.10 26.91
N GLY A 176 0.20 -31.20 25.94
CA GLY A 176 -0.63 -31.05 24.75
C GLY A 176 -0.42 -32.18 23.76
N ILE A 177 0.77 -32.76 23.63
CA ILE A 177 1.04 -33.90 22.74
C ILE A 177 0.35 -35.18 23.27
N THR A 178 0.25 -35.36 24.59
CA THR A 178 -0.53 -36.44 25.20
C THR A 178 -2.04 -36.21 25.11
N ALA A 179 -2.51 -34.95 25.24
CA ALA A 179 -3.92 -34.61 25.06
C ALA A 179 -4.39 -34.59 23.59
N VAL A 180 -3.55 -34.15 22.65
CA VAL A 180 -3.82 -34.12 21.20
C VAL A 180 -3.92 -35.54 20.63
N LYS A 181 -3.18 -36.53 21.18
CA LYS A 181 -3.41 -37.95 20.85
C LYS A 181 -4.81 -38.45 21.20
N VAL A 182 -5.49 -37.83 22.19
CA VAL A 182 -6.86 -38.18 22.60
C VAL A 182 -7.92 -37.29 21.92
N TRP A 183 -7.57 -36.05 21.56
CA TRP A 183 -8.52 -35.06 21.04
C TRP A 183 -8.49 -34.88 19.51
N ASN A 184 -7.56 -35.51 18.79
CA ASN A 184 -7.47 -35.50 17.32
C ASN A 184 -8.58 -36.32 16.60
N ARG A 185 -9.76 -36.45 17.22
CA ARG A 185 -10.90 -37.16 16.61
C ARG A 185 -12.16 -36.30 16.43
N ARG A 186 -12.27 -35.08 17.01
CA ARG A 186 -13.59 -34.42 17.03
C ARG A 186 -13.74 -32.90 16.84
N THR A 187 -12.73 -32.04 16.78
CA THR A 187 -13.01 -30.58 16.99
C THR A 187 -12.21 -29.51 16.23
N LEU A 188 -11.33 -29.83 15.27
CA LEU A 188 -10.54 -28.79 14.55
C LEU A 188 -10.53 -28.97 13.01
N GLY A 189 -11.70 -29.18 12.40
CA GLY A 189 -11.82 -29.42 10.95
C GLY A 189 -12.29 -28.25 10.07
N LEU A 190 -12.80 -27.15 10.64
CA LEU A 190 -13.60 -26.19 9.85
C LEU A 190 -12.97 -24.82 9.59
N LEU A 191 -12.03 -24.33 10.39
CA LEU A 191 -11.48 -22.96 10.20
C LEU A 191 -10.13 -22.92 9.46
N THR A 192 -9.30 -23.95 9.61
CA THR A 192 -8.02 -24.04 8.89
C THR A 192 -8.18 -24.47 7.43
N THR A 193 -9.27 -25.18 7.11
CA THR A 193 -9.59 -25.62 5.75
C THR A 193 -10.11 -24.47 4.88
N ILE A 194 -10.87 -23.53 5.43
CA ILE A 194 -11.44 -22.39 4.68
C ILE A 194 -10.34 -21.43 4.21
N VAL A 195 -9.44 -21.01 5.10
CA VAL A 195 -8.38 -20.06 4.75
C VAL A 195 -7.40 -20.65 3.73
N ILE A 196 -7.07 -21.94 3.86
CA ILE A 196 -6.20 -22.64 2.90
C ILE A 196 -6.93 -22.86 1.57
N ALA A 197 -8.23 -23.18 1.58
CA ALA A 197 -9.03 -23.33 0.37
C ALA A 197 -9.19 -22.00 -0.39
N ASP A 198 -9.37 -20.88 0.29
CA ASP A 198 -9.48 -19.55 -0.33
C ASP A 198 -8.17 -19.12 -0.96
N VAL A 199 -7.04 -19.29 -0.26
CA VAL A 199 -5.71 -18.98 -0.80
C VAL A 199 -5.38 -19.87 -2.01
N LEU A 200 -5.71 -21.17 -1.94
CA LEU A 200 -5.53 -22.09 -3.06
C LEU A 200 -6.44 -21.76 -4.25
N THR A 201 -7.68 -21.31 -4.01
CA THR A 201 -8.62 -20.91 -5.07
C THR A 201 -8.13 -19.66 -5.80
N ILE A 202 -7.66 -18.66 -5.05
CA ILE A 202 -7.08 -17.43 -5.61
C ILE A 202 -5.79 -17.75 -6.39
N ALA A 203 -4.92 -18.60 -5.83
CA ALA A 203 -3.71 -19.03 -6.52
C ALA A 203 -4.02 -19.81 -7.81
N LYS A 204 -5.04 -20.68 -7.79
CA LYS A 204 -5.50 -21.45 -8.95
C LYS A 204 -6.12 -20.58 -10.04
N GLN A 205 -6.88 -19.54 -9.67
CA GLN A 205 -7.43 -18.56 -10.61
C GLN A 205 -6.31 -17.78 -11.30
N ARG A 206 -5.33 -17.30 -10.54
CA ARG A 206 -4.20 -16.54 -11.09
C ARG A 206 -3.32 -17.38 -12.02
N PHE A 207 -3.06 -18.64 -11.65
CA PHE A 207 -2.32 -19.57 -12.51
C PHE A 207 -3.08 -19.91 -13.80
N LYS A 208 -4.42 -19.98 -13.74
CA LYS A 208 -5.25 -20.23 -14.93
C LYS A 208 -5.24 -19.05 -15.91
N GLU A 209 -5.23 -17.81 -15.42
CA GLU A 209 -5.12 -16.62 -16.29
C GLU A 209 -3.79 -16.56 -17.03
N ASP A 210 -2.67 -16.85 -16.35
CA ASP A 210 -1.36 -16.92 -16.99
C ASP A 210 -1.32 -18.02 -18.07
N PHE A 211 -1.94 -19.19 -17.80
CA PHE A 211 -2.01 -20.31 -18.77
C PHE A 211 -2.83 -19.99 -20.02
N ILE A 212 -3.96 -19.28 -19.88
CA ILE A 212 -4.81 -18.87 -21.02
C ILE A 212 -4.05 -17.94 -21.97
N GLU A 213 -3.17 -17.06 -21.45
CA GLU A 213 -2.40 -16.12 -22.26
C GLU A 213 -1.39 -16.81 -23.19
N TRP A 214 -0.72 -17.85 -22.69
CA TRP A 214 0.22 -18.66 -23.46
C TRP A 214 -0.48 -19.58 -24.46
N ASP A 215 -1.63 -20.14 -24.10
CA ASP A 215 -2.45 -21.00 -24.96
C ASP A 215 -3.00 -20.24 -26.18
N VAL A 216 -3.47 -19.01 -26.00
CA VAL A 216 -3.95 -18.14 -27.09
C VAL A 216 -2.87 -17.89 -28.16
N ILE A 217 -1.60 -17.82 -27.76
CA ILE A 217 -0.47 -17.58 -28.67
C ILE A 217 0.14 -18.91 -29.18
N GLY A 218 -0.09 -20.00 -28.45
CA GLY A 218 0.40 -21.35 -28.76
C GLY A 218 1.91 -21.47 -28.66
N LEU A 219 2.51 -20.84 -27.64
CA LEU A 219 3.95 -20.90 -27.36
C LEU A 219 4.20 -21.46 -25.96
N GLU A 220 5.34 -22.13 -25.78
CA GLU A 220 5.80 -22.56 -24.46
C GLU A 220 6.22 -21.34 -23.60
N GLU A 221 6.06 -21.45 -22.27
CA GLU A 221 6.36 -20.37 -21.31
C GLU A 221 7.84 -19.89 -21.34
N GLU A 222 8.72 -20.71 -21.92
CA GLU A 222 10.16 -20.42 -22.08
C GLU A 222 10.51 -19.72 -23.41
N ALA A 223 9.56 -19.54 -24.33
CA ALA A 223 9.79 -18.94 -25.65
C ALA A 223 10.45 -17.56 -25.55
N THR A 224 11.43 -17.25 -26.40
CA THR A 224 12.21 -16.01 -26.40
C THR A 224 11.39 -14.78 -26.85
N GLN A 225 11.85 -13.57 -26.54
CA GLN A 225 11.11 -12.33 -26.88
C GLN A 225 10.92 -12.15 -28.40
N GLU A 226 11.89 -12.60 -29.19
CA GLU A 226 11.85 -12.54 -30.65
C GLU A 226 10.81 -13.50 -31.22
N GLU A 227 10.71 -14.71 -30.65
CA GLU A 227 9.70 -15.71 -31.02
C GLU A 227 8.28 -15.24 -30.71
N ILE A 228 8.06 -14.65 -29.52
CA ILE A 228 6.76 -14.06 -29.15
C ILE A 228 6.39 -12.95 -30.15
N THR A 229 7.32 -12.04 -30.44
CA THR A 229 7.08 -10.92 -31.37
C THR A 229 6.76 -11.43 -32.78
N LYS A 230 7.47 -12.46 -33.25
CA LYS A 230 7.26 -13.09 -34.55
C LYS A 230 5.88 -13.78 -34.62
N ARG A 231 5.51 -14.51 -33.57
CA ARG A 231 4.22 -15.22 -33.49
C ARG A 231 3.04 -14.26 -33.40
N CYS A 232 3.14 -13.22 -32.58
CA CYS A 232 2.15 -12.14 -32.48
C CYS A 232 1.91 -11.45 -33.83
N ARG A 233 2.97 -11.15 -34.59
CA ARG A 233 2.86 -10.58 -35.95
C ARG A 233 2.18 -11.53 -36.93
N GLN A 234 2.43 -12.83 -36.82
CA GLN A 234 1.78 -13.85 -37.65
C GLN A 234 0.28 -13.93 -37.34
N LEU A 235 -0.08 -14.15 -36.07
CA LEU A 235 -1.46 -14.27 -35.61
C LEU A 235 -2.31 -13.02 -35.89
N SER A 236 -1.70 -11.82 -35.77
CA SER A 236 -2.37 -10.55 -36.09
C SER A 236 -2.72 -10.42 -37.57
N ARG A 237 -1.86 -10.92 -38.48
CA ARG A 237 -2.11 -10.91 -39.93
C ARG A 237 -3.17 -11.93 -40.34
N ASP A 238 -3.23 -13.05 -39.64
CA ASP A 238 -4.13 -14.15 -39.96
C ASP A 238 -5.55 -13.88 -39.47
N ASN A 239 -5.70 -13.20 -38.33
CA ASN A 239 -7.01 -12.82 -37.76
C ASN A 239 -7.40 -11.35 -38.05
N HIS A 240 -6.79 -10.69 -39.03
CA HIS A 240 -7.15 -9.31 -39.35
C HIS A 240 -8.58 -9.23 -39.93
N PRO A 241 -9.46 -8.33 -39.43
CA PRO A 241 -10.87 -8.29 -39.82
C PRO A 241 -11.08 -7.96 -41.31
N ASP A 242 -10.16 -7.19 -41.90
CA ASP A 242 -10.19 -6.83 -43.33
C ASP A 242 -9.93 -8.02 -44.27
N ARG A 243 -9.35 -9.10 -43.75
CA ARG A 243 -9.02 -10.30 -44.53
C ARG A 243 -10.20 -11.28 -44.64
N GLN A 244 -11.26 -11.06 -43.86
CA GLN A 244 -12.44 -11.93 -43.82
C GLN A 244 -13.55 -11.42 -44.74
N LYS A 245 -14.13 -12.31 -45.54
CA LYS A 245 -15.11 -11.94 -46.59
C LYS A 245 -16.56 -11.84 -46.08
N THR A 246 -16.90 -12.58 -45.02
CA THR A 246 -18.28 -12.70 -44.49
C THR A 246 -18.41 -11.94 -43.18
N GLU A 247 -19.52 -11.22 -42.98
CA GLU A 247 -19.75 -10.37 -41.79
C GLU A 247 -19.66 -11.14 -40.46
N ALA A 248 -20.21 -12.35 -40.39
CA ALA A 248 -20.07 -13.22 -39.22
C ALA A 248 -18.61 -13.62 -38.92
N LYS A 249 -17.80 -13.88 -39.96
CA LYS A 249 -16.38 -14.22 -39.81
C LYS A 249 -15.53 -12.98 -39.48
N LYS A 250 -15.97 -11.79 -39.88
CA LYS A 250 -15.34 -10.52 -39.50
C LYS A 250 -15.49 -10.27 -38.00
N ALA A 251 -16.68 -10.51 -37.45
CA ALA A 251 -16.92 -10.39 -36.01
C ALA A 251 -16.07 -11.37 -35.20
N GLU A 252 -16.05 -12.66 -35.58
CA GLU A 252 -15.22 -13.67 -34.90
C GLU A 252 -13.71 -13.37 -35.02
N ALA A 253 -13.25 -12.93 -36.19
CA ALA A 253 -11.85 -12.53 -36.38
C ALA A 253 -11.50 -11.28 -35.57
N GLN A 254 -12.43 -10.33 -35.43
CA GLN A 254 -12.24 -9.13 -34.62
C GLN A 254 -12.14 -9.47 -33.14
N GLU A 255 -12.97 -10.37 -32.62
CA GLU A 255 -12.89 -10.86 -31.23
C GLU A 255 -11.55 -11.53 -30.98
N ARG A 256 -11.15 -12.50 -31.82
CA ARG A 256 -9.84 -13.15 -31.72
C ARG A 256 -8.68 -12.18 -31.85
N PHE A 257 -8.81 -11.17 -32.71
CA PHE A 257 -7.78 -10.14 -32.87
C PHE A 257 -7.58 -9.33 -31.60
N ILE A 258 -8.67 -8.95 -30.91
CA ILE A 258 -8.60 -8.23 -29.63
C ILE A 258 -7.91 -9.12 -28.58
N GLU A 259 -8.30 -10.39 -28.46
CA GLU A 259 -7.70 -11.34 -27.52
C GLU A 259 -6.19 -11.52 -27.75
N ILE A 260 -5.77 -11.66 -29.02
CA ILE A 260 -4.35 -11.77 -29.40
C ILE A 260 -3.58 -10.50 -29.03
N GLN A 261 -4.14 -9.31 -29.28
CA GLN A 261 -3.49 -8.06 -28.92
C GLN A 261 -3.32 -7.91 -27.41
N GLU A 262 -4.34 -8.28 -26.62
CA GLU A 262 -4.28 -8.26 -25.17
C GLU A 262 -3.20 -9.21 -24.63
N ALA A 263 -3.15 -10.45 -25.15
CA ALA A 263 -2.16 -11.45 -24.75
C ALA A 263 -0.73 -11.00 -25.11
N CYS A 264 -0.51 -10.52 -26.34
CA CYS A 264 0.81 -10.05 -26.76
C CYS A 264 1.29 -8.82 -25.96
N GLY A 265 0.38 -7.92 -25.60
CA GLY A 265 0.67 -6.76 -24.75
C GLY A 265 1.15 -7.18 -23.35
N LYS A 266 0.39 -8.06 -22.69
CA LYS A 266 0.71 -8.56 -21.34
C LYS A 266 2.03 -9.33 -21.30
N LEU A 267 2.30 -10.24 -22.24
CA LEU A 267 3.56 -11.00 -22.31
C LEU A 267 4.78 -10.09 -22.46
N SER A 268 4.69 -9.08 -23.31
CA SER A 268 5.78 -8.11 -23.54
C SER A 268 6.09 -7.30 -22.27
N ASP A 269 5.07 -6.92 -21.51
CA ASP A 269 5.17 -6.20 -20.25
C ASP A 269 5.79 -7.06 -19.15
N ILE A 270 5.41 -8.34 -19.05
CA ILE A 270 5.93 -9.27 -18.05
C ILE A 270 7.44 -9.46 -18.24
N LYS A 271 7.90 -9.70 -19.48
CA LYS A 271 9.33 -9.87 -19.76
C LYS A 271 10.15 -8.61 -19.56
N THR A 272 9.66 -7.45 -19.99
CA THR A 272 10.37 -6.17 -19.76
C THR A 272 10.51 -5.86 -18.27
N LYS A 273 9.47 -6.13 -17.46
CA LYS A 273 9.52 -6.01 -15.99
C LYS A 273 10.53 -6.97 -15.37
N ARG A 274 10.54 -8.25 -15.79
CA ARG A 274 11.53 -9.26 -15.33
C ARG A 274 12.97 -8.84 -15.67
N ALA A 275 13.22 -8.44 -16.91
CA ALA A 275 14.55 -8.00 -17.36
C ALA A 275 15.06 -6.75 -16.61
N ARG A 276 14.17 -5.81 -16.30
CA ARG A 276 14.51 -4.64 -15.47
C ARG A 276 14.81 -5.00 -14.02
N LYS A 277 14.08 -5.97 -13.45
CA LYS A 277 14.31 -6.45 -12.07
C LYS A 277 15.66 -7.17 -11.95
N ASN A 278 16.02 -7.99 -12.94
CA ASN A 278 17.31 -8.68 -12.97
C ASN A 278 18.48 -7.70 -13.08
N ARG A 279 18.38 -6.67 -13.94
CA ARG A 279 19.39 -5.60 -14.03
C ARG A 279 19.61 -4.82 -12.73
N ARG A 280 18.58 -4.68 -11.89
CA ARG A 280 18.67 -4.01 -10.57
C ARG A 280 19.23 -4.89 -9.46
N ARG A 281 19.23 -6.21 -9.64
CA ARG A 281 19.74 -7.19 -8.66
C ARG A 281 21.19 -7.59 -8.94
N GLY A 282 21.64 -7.44 -10.18
CA GLY A 282 23.02 -7.71 -10.60
C GLY A 282 23.93 -6.48 -10.66
N ALA A 283 23.49 -5.34 -10.12
CA ALA A 283 24.25 -4.11 -9.93
C ALA A 283 24.23 -3.76 -8.44
#